data_AF-A0A7M6DQD5-F1
#
_entry.id   AF-A0A7M6DQD5-F1
#
_cell.length_a   1.000
_cell.length_b   1.000
_cell.length_c   1.000
_cell.angle_alpha   90.00
_cell.angle_beta   90.00
_cell.angle_gamma   90.00
#
_symmetry.space_group_name_H-M   'P 1'
#
loop_
_entity.id
_entity.type
_entity.pdbx_description
1 polymer ?
#
loop_
_entity_poly.entity_id
_entity_poly.type
_entity_poly.pdbx_seq_one_letter_code
_entity_poly.pdbx_strand_id
1 'polypeptide(L)'
;MKTLISMAIIGLVADTVLSAVTVANPAYVGTFENLQYVEGVDKNDWHYVTITYNAASKSYTWSNQAGVSWSLYPTSKSGELRVGQDCPYYSTGHTIANFTADGVYGPWDEFYSRKVGNPLLCGDFENHKYDVKGKNDWHYVHIDYDESTQKYTWSNRAGVKWSMYQTNVFNKLRVGEDSTYYEGGYKEATFNDKGIVGPFGEFYDKES
;
A
#
# COMPACT_ATOMS: atom_id res chain seq x y z
N MET A 1 -22.55 26.10 59.85
CA MET A 1 -22.34 27.32 59.05
C MET A 1 -20.90 27.32 58.55
N LYS A 2 -20.68 26.91 57.30
CA LYS A 2 -19.43 27.09 56.54
C LYS A 2 -19.79 26.82 55.07
N THR A 3 -19.97 27.90 54.33
CA THR A 3 -20.12 27.92 52.87
C THR A 3 -18.74 27.73 52.26
N LEU A 4 -18.62 26.85 51.25
CA LEU A 4 -17.51 26.88 50.30
C LEU A 4 -18.08 26.71 48.90
N ILE A 5 -17.60 27.59 48.04
CA ILE A 5 -18.07 27.91 46.70
C ILE A 5 -17.29 27.08 45.68
N SER A 6 -18.01 26.59 44.67
CA SER A 6 -17.59 26.31 43.28
C SER A 6 -16.43 25.35 43.01
N MET A 7 -16.72 24.30 42.24
CA MET A 7 -16.17 24.17 40.89
C MET A 7 -16.97 23.15 40.10
N ALA A 8 -17.64 23.61 39.05
CA ALA A 8 -18.22 22.74 38.03
C ALA A 8 -17.08 22.15 37.19
N ILE A 9 -16.93 20.83 37.20
CA ILE A 9 -16.21 20.13 36.14
C ILE A 9 -17.28 19.57 35.21
N ILE A 10 -17.46 20.26 34.10
CA ILE A 10 -18.16 19.79 32.90
C ILE A 10 -17.34 18.61 32.36
N GLY A 11 -17.76 17.39 32.67
CA GLY A 11 -17.28 16.19 31.99
C GLY A 11 -18.15 15.91 30.78
N LEU A 12 -17.94 16.66 29.70
CA LEU A 12 -18.58 16.39 28.41
C LEU A 12 -17.89 15.16 27.77
N VAL A 13 -18.72 14.15 27.53
CA VAL A 13 -18.63 13.02 26.59
C VAL A 13 -17.47 13.01 25.59
N ALA A 14 -16.86 11.82 25.42
CA ALA A 14 -17.08 11.04 24.21
C ALA A 14 -16.51 9.63 24.38
N ASP A 15 -17.41 8.68 24.55
CA ASP A 15 -17.24 7.33 24.05
C ASP A 15 -17.10 7.43 22.52
N THR A 16 -15.86 7.47 22.03
CA THR A 16 -15.57 7.23 20.62
C THR A 16 -14.76 5.95 20.54
N VAL A 17 -15.50 4.85 20.50
CA VAL A 17 -15.21 3.73 19.59
C VAL A 17 -14.38 4.25 18.43
N LEU A 18 -13.17 3.69 18.30
CA LEU A 18 -12.28 3.83 17.16
C LEU A 18 -13.15 3.82 15.90
N SER A 19 -13.50 4.99 15.39
CA SER A 19 -14.22 5.09 14.13
C SER A 19 -13.21 4.58 13.13
N ALA A 20 -13.37 3.33 12.70
CA ALA A 20 -12.67 2.78 11.57
C ALA A 20 -12.92 3.77 10.43
N VAL A 21 -11.96 4.66 10.23
CA VAL A 21 -11.97 5.54 9.08
C VAL A 21 -11.93 4.57 7.92
N THR A 22 -13.05 4.50 7.21
CA THR A 22 -13.28 3.66 6.05
C THR A 22 -12.47 4.20 4.89
N VAL A 23 -11.15 4.17 5.03
CA VAL A 23 -10.21 4.45 3.97
C VAL A 23 -10.14 3.18 3.13
N ALA A 24 -10.00 3.36 1.81
CA ALA A 24 -9.60 2.26 0.93
C ALA A 24 -8.45 1.49 1.58
N ASN A 25 -8.44 0.17 1.50
CA ASN A 25 -7.19 -0.55 1.67
C ASN A 25 -6.42 -0.34 0.36
N PRO A 26 -5.38 0.50 0.34
CA PRO A 26 -4.65 0.80 -0.89
C PRO A 26 -3.92 -0.44 -1.43
N ALA A 27 -3.76 -1.49 -0.63
CA ALA A 27 -3.29 -2.79 -1.11
C ALA A 27 -4.24 -3.43 -2.14
N TYR A 28 -5.48 -2.96 -2.32
CA TYR A 28 -6.39 -3.49 -3.33
C TYR A 28 -6.55 -2.60 -4.56
N VAL A 29 -6.17 -1.32 -4.46
CA VAL A 29 -6.31 -0.33 -5.54
C VAL A 29 -5.05 -0.33 -6.39
N GLY A 30 -5.19 -0.17 -7.70
CA GLY A 30 -4.07 -0.05 -8.63
C GLY A 30 -4.35 -0.66 -9.99
N THR A 31 -3.34 -0.67 -10.85
CA THR A 31 -3.36 -1.39 -12.12
C THR A 31 -2.60 -2.71 -11.97
N PHE A 32 -3.05 -3.73 -12.70
CA PHE A 32 -2.57 -5.09 -12.65
C PHE A 32 -2.52 -5.67 -14.07
N GLU A 33 -1.64 -6.64 -14.29
CA GLU A 33 -1.40 -7.24 -15.59
C GLU A 33 -1.14 -8.74 -15.44
N ASN A 34 -1.84 -9.55 -16.22
CA ASN A 34 -1.49 -10.96 -16.34
C ASN A 34 -0.25 -11.10 -17.25
N LEU A 35 0.86 -11.53 -16.66
CA LEU A 35 2.15 -11.72 -17.33
C LEU A 35 2.33 -13.13 -17.94
N GLN A 36 1.38 -14.03 -17.74
CA GLN A 36 1.41 -15.36 -18.37
C GLN A 36 1.24 -15.26 -19.90
N TYR A 37 0.59 -14.20 -20.37
CA TYR A 37 0.34 -13.94 -21.78
C TYR A 37 1.42 -13.02 -22.39
N VAL A 38 1.77 -13.29 -23.64
CA VAL A 38 2.80 -12.62 -24.42
C VAL A 38 2.17 -11.57 -25.35
N GLU A 39 2.71 -10.36 -25.28
CA GLU A 39 2.26 -9.23 -26.10
C GLU A 39 2.33 -9.56 -27.60
N GLY A 40 1.25 -9.29 -28.33
CA GLY A 40 1.15 -9.58 -29.76
C GLY A 40 0.99 -11.06 -30.15
N VAL A 41 0.91 -11.97 -29.18
CA VAL A 41 0.68 -13.41 -29.42
C VAL A 41 -0.71 -13.81 -28.93
N ASP A 42 -0.89 -13.79 -27.61
CA ASP A 42 -2.11 -14.23 -26.93
C ASP A 42 -2.58 -13.22 -25.87
N LYS A 43 -1.83 -12.12 -25.68
CA LYS A 43 -2.26 -11.01 -24.82
C LYS A 43 -3.35 -10.17 -25.46
N ASN A 44 -4.34 -9.78 -24.66
CA ASN A 44 -5.44 -8.93 -25.06
C ASN A 44 -5.95 -8.09 -23.87
N ASP A 45 -6.97 -7.27 -24.11
CA ASP A 45 -7.50 -6.30 -23.15
C ASP A 45 -8.10 -6.91 -21.87
N TRP A 46 -8.33 -8.22 -21.80
CA TRP A 46 -8.72 -8.93 -20.56
C TRP A 46 -7.57 -9.10 -19.58
N HIS A 47 -6.32 -9.03 -20.06
CA HIS A 47 -5.12 -9.26 -19.27
C HIS A 47 -4.59 -7.99 -18.59
N TYR A 48 -5.29 -6.86 -18.74
CA TYR A 48 -4.98 -5.59 -18.10
C TYR A 48 -6.15 -5.17 -17.23
N VAL A 49 -5.90 -4.98 -15.93
CA VAL A 49 -6.94 -4.77 -14.92
C VAL A 49 -6.62 -3.50 -14.13
N THR A 50 -7.65 -2.74 -13.81
CA THR A 50 -7.60 -1.65 -12.84
C THR A 50 -8.60 -1.94 -11.74
N ILE A 51 -8.16 -1.83 -10.49
CA ILE A 51 -9.06 -1.88 -9.34
C ILE A 51 -9.11 -0.50 -8.69
N THR A 52 -10.33 0.02 -8.53
CA THR A 52 -10.60 1.32 -7.89
C THR A 52 -11.44 1.15 -6.64
N TYR A 53 -11.44 2.14 -5.75
CA TYR A 53 -12.28 2.17 -4.56
C TYR A 53 -13.32 3.29 -4.63
N ASN A 54 -14.56 2.98 -4.28
CA ASN A 54 -15.65 3.95 -4.14
C ASN A 54 -15.96 4.15 -2.65
N ALA A 55 -15.64 5.34 -2.13
CA ALA A 55 -15.84 5.66 -0.72
C ALA A 55 -17.33 5.75 -0.32
N ALA A 56 -18.23 6.11 -1.26
CA ALA A 56 -19.66 6.24 -0.97
C ALA A 56 -20.30 4.86 -0.76
N SER A 57 -19.98 3.88 -1.60
CA SER A 57 -20.47 2.50 -1.47
C SER A 57 -19.57 1.61 -0.60
N LYS A 58 -18.39 2.10 -0.22
CA LYS A 58 -17.35 1.34 0.51
C LYS A 58 -16.97 0.02 -0.19
N SER A 59 -16.98 0.03 -1.51
CA SER A 59 -16.69 -1.13 -2.36
C SER A 59 -15.55 -0.84 -3.32
N TYR A 60 -14.99 -1.90 -3.89
CA TYR A 60 -14.02 -1.79 -4.97
C TYR A 60 -14.66 -2.20 -6.30
N THR A 61 -14.04 -1.82 -7.40
CA THR A 61 -14.46 -2.19 -8.76
C THR A 61 -13.27 -2.76 -9.49
N TRP A 62 -13.39 -4.00 -9.96
CA TRP A 62 -12.49 -4.58 -10.96
C TRP A 62 -12.94 -4.11 -12.33
N SER A 63 -12.02 -3.62 -13.15
CA SER A 63 -12.27 -3.24 -14.55
C SER A 63 -11.13 -3.74 -15.42
N ASN A 64 -11.41 -4.41 -16.54
CA ASN A 64 -10.40 -4.71 -17.55
C ASN A 64 -10.44 -3.71 -18.71
N GLN A 65 -9.43 -3.75 -19.58
CA GLN A 65 -9.40 -2.88 -20.77
C GLN A 65 -10.43 -3.28 -21.84
N ALA A 66 -11.00 -4.49 -21.76
CA ALA A 66 -12.07 -4.94 -22.65
C ALA A 66 -13.44 -4.30 -22.32
N GLY A 67 -13.49 -3.41 -21.32
CA GLY A 67 -14.69 -2.69 -20.89
C GLY A 67 -15.58 -3.49 -19.93
N VAL A 68 -15.12 -4.65 -19.46
CA VAL A 68 -15.85 -5.50 -18.52
C VAL A 68 -15.44 -5.15 -17.09
N SER A 69 -16.43 -4.97 -16.22
CA SER A 69 -16.21 -4.58 -14.83
C SER A 69 -17.17 -5.28 -13.88
N TRP A 70 -16.76 -5.47 -12.63
CA TRP A 70 -17.62 -5.99 -11.57
C TRP A 70 -17.21 -5.48 -10.19
N SER A 71 -18.15 -5.60 -9.26
CA SER A 71 -18.00 -5.16 -7.89
C SER A 71 -17.17 -6.14 -7.05
N LEU A 72 -16.39 -5.60 -6.11
CA LEU A 72 -15.65 -6.36 -5.10
C LEU A 72 -15.94 -5.75 -3.72
N TYR A 73 -16.05 -6.60 -2.70
CA TYR A 73 -16.49 -6.20 -1.36
C TYR A 73 -15.49 -6.64 -0.28
N PRO A 74 -15.14 -5.77 0.68
CA PRO A 74 -14.30 -6.16 1.81
C PRO A 74 -14.86 -7.39 2.54
N THR A 75 -13.97 -8.27 2.98
CA THR A 75 -14.28 -9.36 3.91
C THR A 75 -13.59 -9.11 5.26
N SER A 76 -13.85 -9.96 6.25
CA SER A 76 -13.10 -9.93 7.51
C SER A 76 -11.68 -10.48 7.38
N LYS A 77 -11.32 -11.08 6.23
CA LYS A 77 -10.01 -11.69 5.98
C LYS A 77 -9.14 -10.75 5.17
N SER A 78 -7.93 -10.49 5.69
CA SER A 78 -6.93 -9.69 4.98
C SER A 78 -6.50 -10.39 3.70
N GLY A 79 -6.30 -9.61 2.62
CA GLY A 79 -5.96 -10.16 1.31
C GLY A 79 -7.15 -10.74 0.56
N GLU A 80 -8.38 -10.59 1.03
CA GLU A 80 -9.55 -11.21 0.41
C GLU A 80 -10.68 -10.20 0.18
N LEU A 81 -11.12 -10.10 -1.08
CA LEU A 81 -12.35 -9.41 -1.45
C LEU A 81 -13.37 -10.42 -1.98
N ARG A 82 -14.62 -10.30 -1.53
CA ARG A 82 -15.74 -11.05 -2.09
C ARG A 82 -16.12 -10.46 -3.44
N VAL A 83 -16.25 -11.32 -4.45
CA VAL A 83 -16.69 -10.93 -5.79
C VAL A 83 -18.20 -10.69 -5.80
N GLY A 84 -18.64 -9.65 -6.50
CA GLY A 84 -20.05 -9.34 -6.72
C GLY A 84 -20.70 -10.27 -7.73
N GLN A 85 -22.02 -10.45 -7.62
CA GLN A 85 -22.81 -11.28 -8.53
C GLN A 85 -22.93 -10.69 -9.95
N ASP A 86 -22.52 -9.43 -10.11
CA ASP A 86 -22.34 -8.73 -11.39
C ASP A 86 -21.09 -9.22 -12.15
N CYS A 87 -20.22 -10.02 -11.55
CA CYS A 87 -19.12 -10.67 -12.25
C CYS A 87 -19.62 -11.73 -13.23
N PRO A 88 -19.20 -11.71 -14.52
CA PRO A 88 -19.64 -12.69 -15.52
C PRO A 88 -19.21 -14.13 -15.18
N TYR A 89 -18.23 -14.30 -14.29
CA TYR A 89 -17.69 -15.59 -13.86
C TYR A 89 -18.17 -16.02 -12.47
N TYR A 90 -19.12 -15.28 -11.87
CA TYR A 90 -19.59 -15.60 -10.53
C TYR A 90 -20.24 -16.99 -10.46
N SER A 91 -21.11 -17.30 -11.42
CA SER A 91 -21.82 -18.59 -11.50
C SER A 91 -20.91 -19.78 -11.84
N THR A 92 -19.71 -19.52 -12.36
CA THR A 92 -18.70 -20.54 -12.64
C THR A 92 -17.72 -20.73 -11.48
N GLY A 93 -17.94 -20.05 -10.34
CA GLY A 93 -17.20 -20.25 -9.09
C GLY A 93 -16.24 -19.12 -8.70
N HIS A 94 -16.04 -18.09 -9.54
CA HIS A 94 -15.19 -16.94 -9.20
C HIS A 94 -15.93 -16.01 -8.23
N THR A 95 -15.91 -16.38 -6.95
CA THR A 95 -16.67 -15.72 -5.87
C THR A 95 -15.77 -14.95 -4.90
N ILE A 96 -14.46 -15.11 -5.00
CA ILE A 96 -13.43 -14.49 -4.16
C ILE A 96 -12.28 -14.04 -5.05
N ALA A 97 -11.78 -12.81 -4.82
CA ALA A 97 -10.53 -12.31 -5.36
C ALA A 97 -9.48 -12.30 -4.25
N ASN A 98 -8.45 -13.13 -4.41
CA ASN A 98 -7.35 -13.24 -3.44
C ASN A 98 -6.20 -12.34 -3.87
N PHE A 99 -5.79 -11.44 -2.97
CA PHE A 99 -4.67 -10.54 -3.15
C PHE A 99 -3.43 -11.09 -2.45
N THR A 100 -2.29 -10.89 -3.10
CA THR A 100 -0.97 -11.05 -2.53
C THR A 100 -0.27 -9.69 -2.52
N ALA A 101 0.98 -9.63 -2.08
CA ALA A 101 1.78 -8.41 -2.23
C ALA A 101 2.05 -8.07 -3.70
N ASP A 102 2.16 -9.10 -4.55
CA ASP A 102 2.59 -8.97 -5.93
C ASP A 102 1.43 -8.74 -6.88
N GLY A 103 0.17 -8.97 -6.46
CA GLY A 103 -0.95 -8.92 -7.38
C GLY A 103 -2.25 -9.48 -6.83
N VAL A 104 -3.12 -9.90 -7.75
CA VAL A 104 -4.45 -10.45 -7.45
C VAL A 104 -4.75 -11.65 -8.36
N TYR A 105 -5.41 -12.66 -7.80
CA TYR A 105 -5.95 -13.77 -8.57
C TYR A 105 -7.32 -13.43 -9.13
N GLY A 106 -7.46 -13.55 -10.44
CA GLY A 106 -8.69 -13.37 -11.19
C GLY A 106 -9.44 -14.69 -11.45
N PRO A 107 -10.34 -14.70 -12.44
CA PRO A 107 -11.00 -15.91 -12.92
C PRO A 107 -10.00 -17.00 -13.30
N TRP A 108 -10.38 -18.28 -13.12
CA TRP A 108 -9.55 -19.47 -13.41
C TRP A 108 -8.17 -19.51 -12.73
N ASP A 109 -8.04 -18.87 -11.56
CA ASP A 109 -6.79 -18.75 -10.80
C ASP A 109 -5.64 -18.08 -11.59
N GLU A 110 -5.99 -17.26 -12.58
CA GLU A 110 -5.04 -16.44 -13.31
C GLU A 110 -4.46 -15.33 -12.43
N PHE A 111 -3.15 -15.12 -12.49
CA PHE A 111 -2.47 -14.15 -11.65
C PHE A 111 -2.19 -12.83 -12.39
N TYR A 112 -2.72 -11.73 -11.86
CA TYR A 112 -2.50 -10.38 -12.35
C TYR A 112 -1.50 -9.66 -11.44
N SER A 113 -0.29 -9.47 -11.95
CA SER A 113 0.81 -8.77 -11.27
C SER A 113 0.52 -7.28 -11.20
N ARG A 114 0.74 -6.66 -10.05
CA ARG A 114 0.54 -5.22 -9.87
C ARG A 114 1.56 -4.44 -10.72
N LYS A 115 1.06 -3.51 -11.55
CA LYS A 115 1.85 -2.65 -12.46
C LYS A 115 2.37 -1.37 -11.78
N VAL A 116 1.68 -0.88 -10.75
CA VAL A 116 2.03 0.36 -10.04
C VAL A 116 2.64 0.01 -8.69
N GLY A 117 3.74 0.65 -8.32
CA GLY A 117 4.32 0.52 -7.00
C GLY A 117 3.29 0.90 -5.95
N ASN A 118 3.22 0.16 -4.84
CA ASN A 118 2.31 0.46 -3.75
C ASN A 118 2.49 1.92 -3.31
N PRO A 119 1.52 2.82 -3.60
CA PRO A 119 1.69 4.25 -3.34
C PRO A 119 1.77 4.57 -1.84
N LEU A 120 1.40 3.63 -0.97
CA LEU A 120 1.68 3.76 0.46
C LEU A 120 3.17 3.79 0.79
N LEU A 121 4.00 3.17 -0.05
CA LEU A 121 5.44 3.08 0.17
C LEU A 121 6.17 4.32 -0.35
N CYS A 122 5.49 5.17 -1.12
CA CYS A 122 6.03 6.41 -1.65
C CYS A 122 5.70 7.62 -0.75
N GLY A 123 6.48 8.69 -0.89
CA GLY A 123 6.32 9.95 -0.18
C GLY A 123 7.56 10.37 0.59
N ASP A 124 7.39 11.39 1.42
CA ASP A 124 8.42 11.92 2.29
C ASP A 124 8.35 11.26 3.68
N PHE A 125 9.51 11.01 4.26
CA PHE A 125 9.68 10.37 5.55
C PHE A 125 10.75 11.08 6.38
N GLU A 126 10.55 11.16 7.69
CA GLU A 126 11.38 11.94 8.60
C GLU A 126 11.72 11.14 9.86
N ASN A 127 13.00 11.12 10.23
CA ASN A 127 13.43 10.48 11.47
C ASN A 127 13.41 11.50 12.62
N HIS A 128 12.40 11.39 13.49
CA HIS A 128 12.18 12.30 14.62
C HIS A 128 13.06 12.05 15.84
N LYS A 129 13.83 10.96 15.88
CA LYS A 129 14.81 10.69 16.97
C LYS A 129 15.83 11.83 17.13
N TYR A 130 16.07 12.57 16.05
CA TYR A 130 17.12 13.59 15.97
C TYR A 130 16.62 15.03 16.06
N ASP A 131 15.33 15.28 16.26
CA ASP A 131 14.74 16.62 16.36
C ASP A 131 15.41 17.49 17.42
N VAL A 132 15.85 16.86 18.50
CA VAL A 132 16.55 17.49 19.62
C VAL A 132 18.04 17.15 19.68
N LYS A 133 18.58 16.44 18.66
CA LYS A 133 19.93 15.85 18.67
C LYS A 133 20.64 15.94 17.31
N GLY A 134 20.82 17.14 16.78
CA GLY A 134 21.69 17.33 15.62
C GLY A 134 21.12 16.75 14.32
N LYS A 135 19.81 16.95 14.10
CA LYS A 135 19.15 16.64 12.84
C LYS A 135 19.90 17.27 11.66
N ASN A 136 19.97 16.52 10.58
CA ASN A 136 20.63 16.90 9.33
C ASN A 136 19.98 16.17 8.15
N ASP A 137 20.50 16.41 6.96
CA ASP A 137 19.95 15.96 5.68
C ASP A 137 19.86 14.42 5.49
N TRP A 138 20.50 13.63 6.34
CA TRP A 138 20.38 12.16 6.33
C TRP A 138 19.08 11.66 6.97
N HIS A 139 18.42 12.51 7.76
CA HIS A 139 17.22 12.16 8.52
C HIS A 139 15.91 12.44 7.77
N TYR A 140 16.01 12.89 6.52
CA TYR A 140 14.89 13.15 5.62
C TYR A 140 15.03 12.24 4.41
N VAL A 141 14.00 11.45 4.13
CA VAL A 141 13.98 10.43 3.09
C VAL A 141 12.81 10.70 2.17
N HIS A 142 13.01 10.54 0.87
CA HIS A 142 11.95 10.56 -0.13
C HIS A 142 11.98 9.23 -0.89
N ILE A 143 10.83 8.56 -0.95
CA ILE A 143 10.63 7.34 -1.73
C ILE A 143 9.73 7.64 -2.92
N ASP A 144 10.22 7.35 -4.11
CA ASP A 144 9.48 7.48 -5.36
C ASP A 144 9.39 6.13 -6.09
N TYR A 145 8.39 5.94 -6.95
CA TYR A 145 8.26 4.74 -7.79
C TYR A 145 8.26 5.09 -9.27
N ASP A 146 9.17 4.48 -10.02
CA ASP A 146 9.25 4.60 -11.46
C ASP A 146 8.59 3.39 -12.14
N GLU A 147 7.42 3.61 -12.73
CA GLU A 147 6.66 2.60 -13.47
C GLU A 147 7.43 2.02 -14.67
N SER A 148 8.29 2.82 -15.31
CA SER A 148 9.02 2.40 -16.51
C SER A 148 10.11 1.39 -16.19
N THR A 149 10.70 1.49 -15.00
CA THR A 149 11.74 0.56 -14.53
C THR A 149 11.23 -0.43 -13.49
N GLN A 150 10.00 -0.23 -12.99
CA GLN A 150 9.38 -0.96 -11.88
C GLN A 150 10.23 -0.94 -10.60
N LYS A 151 10.87 0.20 -10.31
CA LYS A 151 11.75 0.37 -9.16
C LYS A 151 11.25 1.48 -8.25
N TYR A 152 11.45 1.27 -6.95
CA TYR A 152 11.41 2.36 -6.00
C TYR A 152 12.79 2.98 -5.89
N THR A 153 12.85 4.28 -5.67
CA THR A 153 14.10 4.99 -5.36
C THR A 153 14.01 5.48 -3.92
N TRP A 154 14.94 5.03 -3.07
CA TRP A 154 15.24 5.74 -1.84
C TRP A 154 16.12 6.92 -2.17
N SER A 155 15.82 8.10 -1.64
CA SER A 155 16.71 9.26 -1.67
C SER A 155 16.69 10.01 -0.35
N ASN A 156 17.77 10.71 0.00
CA ASN A 156 17.79 11.64 1.13
C ASN A 156 18.27 13.03 0.71
N ARG A 157 18.14 14.03 1.60
CA ARG A 157 18.57 15.41 1.30
C ARG A 157 20.09 15.56 1.18
N ALA A 158 20.86 14.61 1.69
CA ALA A 158 22.33 14.58 1.56
C ALA A 158 22.78 14.10 0.17
N GLY A 159 21.85 13.76 -0.73
CA GLY A 159 22.12 13.34 -2.10
C GLY A 159 22.40 11.85 -2.26
N VAL A 160 22.25 11.05 -1.21
CA VAL A 160 22.37 9.60 -1.28
C VAL A 160 21.08 9.00 -1.81
N LYS A 161 21.21 8.05 -2.72
CA LYS A 161 20.08 7.35 -3.33
C LYS A 161 20.42 5.92 -3.69
N TRP A 162 19.41 5.05 -3.71
CA TRP A 162 19.53 3.68 -4.18
C TRP A 162 18.19 3.10 -4.63
N SER A 163 18.26 2.03 -5.39
CA SER A 163 17.12 1.29 -5.90
C SER A 163 16.54 0.37 -4.83
N MET A 164 15.23 0.19 -4.82
CA MET A 164 14.54 -0.86 -4.07
C MET A 164 13.50 -1.52 -4.95
N TYR A 165 13.19 -2.78 -4.63
CA TYR A 165 12.40 -3.67 -5.46
C TYR A 165 11.26 -4.26 -4.65
N GLN A 166 10.10 -4.43 -5.28
CA GLN A 166 8.96 -5.05 -4.65
C GLN A 166 9.28 -6.49 -4.22
N THR A 167 8.69 -6.92 -3.11
CA THR A 167 8.77 -8.31 -2.63
C THR A 167 7.37 -8.89 -2.52
N ASN A 168 7.29 -10.20 -2.28
CA ASN A 168 6.05 -10.90 -1.98
C ASN A 168 5.45 -10.55 -0.61
N VAL A 169 6.02 -9.60 0.13
CA VAL A 169 5.49 -9.07 1.40
C VAL A 169 5.11 -7.60 1.20
N PHE A 170 3.82 -7.28 1.37
CA PHE A 170 3.21 -6.01 0.92
C PHE A 170 3.81 -4.74 1.53
N ASN A 171 4.39 -4.86 2.73
CA ASN A 171 5.04 -3.79 3.46
C ASN A 171 6.56 -3.94 3.46
N LYS A 172 7.14 -4.65 2.49
CA LYS A 172 8.58 -4.81 2.36
C LYS A 172 9.07 -4.55 0.95
N LEU A 173 10.19 -3.84 0.87
CA LEU A 173 10.98 -3.70 -0.34
C LEU A 173 12.35 -4.35 -0.14
N ARG A 174 12.83 -5.08 -1.14
CA ARG A 174 14.21 -5.56 -1.21
C ARG A 174 15.11 -4.40 -1.59
N VAL A 175 16.16 -4.17 -0.83
CA VAL A 175 17.15 -3.13 -1.10
C VAL A 175 18.06 -3.58 -2.24
N GLY A 176 18.32 -2.68 -3.18
CA GLY A 176 19.24 -2.91 -4.30
C GLY A 176 20.71 -2.90 -3.86
N GLU A 177 21.54 -3.58 -4.64
CA GLU A 177 22.98 -3.71 -4.36
C GLU A 177 23.73 -2.37 -4.53
N ASP A 178 23.08 -1.38 -5.15
CA ASP A 178 23.54 0.00 -5.27
C ASP A 178 23.38 0.81 -3.97
N SER A 179 22.74 0.26 -2.93
CA SER A 179 22.71 0.90 -1.61
C SER A 179 24.07 0.90 -0.93
N THR A 180 24.49 2.06 -0.43
CA THR A 180 25.72 2.21 0.38
C THR A 180 25.72 1.33 1.64
N TYR A 181 24.55 0.88 2.09
CA TYR A 181 24.38 0.03 3.27
C TYR A 181 24.15 -1.45 2.94
N TYR A 182 24.14 -1.82 1.65
CA TYR A 182 23.84 -3.18 1.22
C TYR A 182 24.84 -4.20 1.81
N GLU A 183 26.14 -3.94 1.68
CA GLU A 183 27.19 -4.80 2.25
C GLU A 183 27.21 -4.80 3.78
N GLY A 184 26.67 -3.75 4.40
CA GLY A 184 26.45 -3.67 5.85
C GLY A 184 25.26 -4.49 6.36
N GLY A 185 24.53 -5.17 5.47
CA GLY A 185 23.41 -6.05 5.80
C GLY A 185 22.02 -5.43 5.66
N TYR A 186 21.90 -4.18 5.20
CA TYR A 186 20.61 -3.57 4.92
C TYR A 186 20.08 -4.07 3.56
N LYS A 187 19.38 -5.21 3.60
CA LYS A 187 18.87 -5.92 2.41
C LYS A 187 17.35 -5.80 2.23
N GLU A 188 16.62 -5.35 3.25
CA GLU A 188 15.17 -5.16 3.23
C GLU A 188 14.79 -3.86 3.94
N ALA A 189 13.86 -3.10 3.35
CA ALA A 189 13.18 -1.99 3.98
C ALA A 189 11.77 -2.44 4.37
N THR A 190 11.38 -2.27 5.64
CA THR A 190 10.06 -2.71 6.14
C THR A 190 9.23 -1.49 6.55
N PHE A 191 7.98 -1.46 6.12
CA PHE A 191 7.02 -0.39 6.34
C PHE A 191 5.96 -0.81 7.35
N ASN A 192 5.37 0.16 8.04
CA ASN A 192 4.13 0.00 8.78
C ASN A 192 3.17 1.15 8.43
N ASP A 193 2.08 1.28 9.17
CA ASP A 193 1.09 2.34 9.02
C ASP A 193 1.64 3.75 9.28
N LYS A 194 2.78 3.86 9.97
CA LYS A 194 3.39 5.13 10.37
C LYS A 194 4.62 5.52 9.55
N GLY A 195 5.27 4.59 8.85
CA GLY A 195 6.56 4.90 8.25
C GLY A 195 7.37 3.68 7.81
N ILE A 196 8.69 3.85 7.80
CA ILE A 196 9.66 2.90 7.24
C ILE A 196 10.84 2.69 8.20
N VAL A 197 11.31 1.45 8.30
CA VAL A 197 12.57 1.09 8.97
C VAL A 197 13.70 1.16 7.94
N GLY A 198 14.61 2.10 8.15
CA GLY A 198 15.80 2.35 7.35
C GLY A 198 17.05 1.59 7.82
N PRO A 199 18.23 1.99 7.29
CA PRO A 199 19.52 1.48 7.72
C PRO A 199 19.72 1.57 9.24
N PHE A 200 20.52 0.65 9.80
CA PHE A 200 20.79 0.56 11.25
C PHE A 200 19.54 0.36 12.14
N GLY A 201 18.40 0.00 11.56
CA GLY A 201 17.14 -0.17 12.27
C GLY A 201 16.51 1.16 12.72
N GLU A 202 16.88 2.28 12.10
CA GLU A 202 16.28 3.57 12.39
C GLU A 202 14.89 3.71 11.76
N PHE A 203 13.97 4.35 12.46
CA PHE A 203 12.61 4.56 11.98
C PHE A 203 12.42 5.97 11.44
N TYR A 204 11.74 6.08 10.31
CA TYR A 204 11.36 7.33 9.66
C TYR A 204 9.84 7.35 9.55
N ASP A 205 9.20 8.29 10.23
CA ASP A 205 7.77 8.51 10.16
C ASP A 205 7.40 9.06 8.78
N LYS A 206 6.24 8.67 8.25
CA LYS A 206 5.73 9.17 6.97
C LYS A 206 5.12 10.55 7.20
N GLU A 207 5.58 11.52 6.41
CA GLU A 207 5.03 12.87 6.42
C GLU A 207 3.69 12.88 5.67
N SER A 208 2.74 13.66 6.19
CA SER A 208 1.35 13.77 5.69
C SER A 208 1.20 14.78 4.56
#